data_AF-A0A9D4J025-F1
#
_entry.id   AF-A0A9D4J025-F1
#
_cell.length_a   1.000
_cell.length_b   1.000
_cell.length_c   1.000
_cell.angle_alpha   90.00
_cell.angle_beta   90.00
_cell.angle_gamma   90.00
#
_symmetry.space_group_name_H-M   'P 1'
#
loop_
_entity.id
_entity.type
_entity.pdbx_description
1 polymer ?
#
loop_
_entity_poly.entity_id
_entity_poly.type
_entity_poly.pdbx_seq_one_letter_code
_entity_poly.pdbx_strand_id
1 'polypeptide(L)'
;MNAGLDLCMKGEIVGPVKIEIGGQTFTEKVYVAPIEDSMLLGLDFMRKHGIKIDIPRSTISIRDKEVLMSEEVVSDSLRVA
;
A
#
# COMPACT_ATOMS: atom_id res chain seq x y z
N MET A 1 -4.48 -18.16 -3.85
CA MET A 1 -3.64 -17.18 -4.55
C MET A 1 -2.29 -17.25 -3.85
N ASN A 2 -1.27 -17.80 -4.50
CA ASN A 2 0.00 -18.12 -3.83
C ASN A 2 0.89 -16.88 -3.88
N ALA A 3 1.30 -16.38 -2.70
CA ALA A 3 2.43 -15.46 -2.62
C ALA A 3 3.72 -16.30 -2.70
N GLY A 4 4.78 -15.73 -3.27
CA GLY A 4 6.06 -16.44 -3.49
C GLY A 4 6.59 -17.13 -2.22
N LEU A 5 7.25 -18.28 -2.41
CA LEU A 5 7.69 -19.27 -1.40
C LEU A 5 6.65 -20.31 -0.95
N ASP A 6 5.59 -20.57 -1.73
CA ASP A 6 4.59 -21.62 -1.42
C ASP A 6 3.90 -21.41 -0.05
N LEU A 7 3.93 -20.17 0.45
CA LEU A 7 3.29 -19.77 1.69
C LEU A 7 1.81 -19.48 1.40
N CYS A 8 0.94 -20.36 1.88
CA CYS A 8 -0.50 -20.18 1.80
C CYS A 8 -0.96 -19.20 2.89
N MET A 9 -0.88 -17.90 2.61
CA MET A 9 -1.45 -16.88 3.50
C MET A 9 -2.97 -16.89 3.37
N LYS A 10 -3.67 -17.31 4.42
CA LYS A 10 -5.12 -17.10 4.53
C LYS A 10 -5.36 -15.62 4.71
N GLY A 11 -5.94 -14.98 3.71
CA GLY A 11 -6.46 -13.63 3.86
C GLY A 11 -7.96 -13.58 3.57
N GLU A 12 -8.60 -12.57 4.14
CA GLU A 12 -10.04 -12.33 4.00
C GLU A 12 -10.28 -11.01 3.31
N ILE A 13 -11.34 -10.92 2.51
CA ILE A 13 -11.76 -9.66 1.91
C ILE A 13 -12.73 -8.99 2.88
N VAL A 14 -12.32 -7.85 3.44
CA VAL A 14 -13.10 -7.05 4.38
C VAL A 14 -13.55 -5.76 3.70
N GLY A 15 -14.80 -5.36 3.89
CA GLY A 15 -15.27 -4.06 3.43
C GLY A 15 -16.79 -3.88 3.46
N PRO A 16 -17.28 -2.68 3.16
CA PRO A 16 -16.51 -1.50 2.70
C PRO A 16 -15.70 -0.80 3.81
N VAL A 17 -14.45 -0.43 3.50
CA VAL A 17 -13.56 0.35 4.38
C VAL A 17 -13.31 1.72 3.75
N LYS A 18 -13.27 2.77 4.58
CA LYS A 18 -12.87 4.12 4.15
C LYS A 18 -11.36 4.29 4.29
N ILE A 19 -10.69 4.60 3.18
CA ILE A 19 -9.26 4.88 3.10
C ILE A 19 -9.10 6.37 2.82
N GLU A 20 -8.23 7.06 3.56
CA GLU A 20 -7.94 8.47 3.35
C GLU A 20 -6.50 8.65 2.86
N ILE A 21 -6.33 9.32 1.71
CA ILE A 21 -5.02 9.60 1.09
C ILE A 21 -5.05 11.05 0.59
N GLY A 22 -4.12 11.88 1.06
CA GLY A 22 -4.01 13.28 0.61
C GLY A 22 -5.28 14.10 0.82
N GLY A 23 -6.03 13.83 1.90
CA GLY A 23 -7.32 14.47 2.20
C GLY A 23 -8.48 14.02 1.31
N GLN A 24 -8.31 12.95 0.52
CA GLN A 24 -9.35 12.35 -0.29
C GLN A 24 -9.77 11.00 0.29
N THR A 25 -11.08 10.76 0.35
CA THR A 25 -11.63 9.50 0.86
C THR A 25 -12.02 8.55 -0.26
N PHE A 26 -11.65 7.28 -0.10
CA PHE A 26 -11.94 6.18 -1.01
C PHE A 26 -12.66 5.08 -0.25
N THR A 27 -13.65 4.43 -0.87
CA THR A 27 -14.37 3.31 -0.27
C THR A 27 -14.05 2.04 -1.04
N GLU A 28 -13.37 1.11 -0.38
CA GLU A 28 -12.83 -0.09 -1.03
C GLU A 28 -13.09 -1.35 -0.20
N LYS A 29 -13.04 -2.49 -0.88
CA LYS A 29 -12.87 -3.79 -0.23
C LYS A 29 -11.36 -4.02 -0.12
N VAL A 30 -10.89 -4.34 1.08
CA VAL A 30 -9.47 -4.51 1.39
C VAL A 30 -9.19 -5.97 1.65
N TYR A 31 -8.07 -6.47 1.14
CA TYR A 31 -7.58 -7.79 1.49
C TYR A 31 -6.77 -7.70 2.78
N VAL A 32 -7.21 -8.41 3.81
CA VAL A 32 -6.51 -8.50 5.09
C VAL A 32 -5.66 -9.76 5.06
N ALA A 33 -4.35 -9.58 5.10
CA ALA A 33 -3.37 -10.65 5.23
C ALA A 33 -2.54 -10.43 6.51
N PRO A 34 -1.93 -11.50 7.08
CA PRO A 34 -0.99 -11.38 8.18
C PRO A 34 0.34 -10.84 7.67
N ILE A 35 0.38 -9.54 7.37
CA ILE A 35 1.59 -8.78 7.00
C ILE A 35 2.05 -7.93 8.19
N GLU A 36 3.34 -7.65 8.27
CA GLU A 36 3.90 -6.75 9.31
C GLU A 36 3.52 -5.29 9.04
N ASP A 37 3.44 -4.91 7.77
CA ASP A 37 3.05 -3.56 7.36
C ASP A 37 1.56 -3.29 7.63
N SER A 38 1.26 -2.06 8.03
CA SER A 38 -0.11 -1.65 8.35
C SER A 38 -1.08 -1.68 7.16
N MET A 39 -0.60 -1.37 5.94
CA MET A 39 -1.40 -1.40 4.71
C MET A 39 -0.52 -1.39 3.46
N LEU A 40 -0.86 -2.20 2.46
CA LEU A 40 -0.26 -2.17 1.13
C LEU A 40 -1.28 -1.73 0.09
N LEU A 41 -0.90 -0.77 -0.76
CA LEU A 41 -1.73 -0.35 -1.90
C LEU A 41 -1.50 -1.28 -3.09
N GLY A 42 -2.54 -2.00 -3.48
CA GLY A 42 -2.52 -2.89 -4.63
C GLY A 42 -2.55 -2.14 -5.98
N LEU A 43 -2.07 -2.81 -7.02
CA LEU A 43 -2.11 -2.28 -8.40
C LEU A 43 -3.55 -2.08 -8.91
N ASP A 44 -4.50 -2.86 -8.41
CA ASP A 44 -5.93 -2.74 -8.68
C ASP A 44 -6.48 -1.38 -8.21
N PHE A 45 -6.16 -0.98 -6.98
CA PHE A 45 -6.49 0.33 -6.43
C PHE A 45 -5.83 1.45 -7.25
N MET A 46 -4.53 1.31 -7.54
CA MET A 46 -3.78 2.31 -8.33
C MET A 46 -4.38 2.50 -9.72
N ARG A 47 -4.72 1.41 -10.42
CA ARG A 47 -5.35 1.47 -11.75
C ARG A 47 -6.75 2.08 -11.69
N LYS A 48 -7.54 1.70 -10.69
CA LYS A 48 -8.92 2.19 -10.51
C LYS A 48 -8.98 3.70 -10.32
N HIS A 49 -8.03 4.27 -9.57
CA HIS A 49 -8.01 5.71 -9.25
C HIS A 49 -6.99 6.51 -10.06
N GLY A 50 -6.36 5.90 -11.07
CA GLY A 50 -5.41 6.56 -11.96
C GLY A 50 -4.18 7.13 -11.24
N ILE A 51 -3.67 6.39 -10.26
CA ILE A 51 -2.49 6.80 -9.48
C ILE A 51 -1.27 6.84 -10.40
N LYS A 52 -0.47 7.90 -10.31
CA LYS A 52 0.85 7.98 -10.94
C LYS A 52 1.91 8.15 -9.86
N ILE A 53 2.98 7.38 -9.97
CA ILE A 53 4.11 7.41 -9.04
C ILE A 53 5.25 8.15 -9.72
N ASP A 54 5.69 9.25 -9.13
CA ASP A 54 6.91 9.96 -9.50
C ASP A 54 8.02 9.52 -8.54
N ILE A 55 8.82 8.55 -8.99
CA ILE A 55 9.93 7.99 -8.20
C ILE A 55 11.00 9.05 -7.92
N PRO A 56 11.48 9.84 -8.91
CA PRO A 56 12.47 10.90 -8.64
C PRO A 56 12.06 11.93 -7.59
N ARG A 57 10.76 12.26 -7.51
CA ARG A 57 10.24 13.24 -6.53
C ARG A 57 9.75 12.61 -5.23
N SER A 58 9.73 11.29 -5.15
CA SER A 58 9.08 10.54 -4.09
C SER A 58 7.63 11.00 -3.86
N THR A 59 6.86 11.20 -4.93
CA THR A 59 5.44 11.60 -4.83
C THR A 59 4.51 10.61 -5.51
N ILE A 60 3.30 10.48 -4.95
CA ILE A 60 2.17 9.88 -5.64
C ILE A 60 1.20 10.99 -6.03
N SER A 61 0.65 10.89 -7.24
CA SER A 61 -0.47 11.73 -7.66
C SER A 61 -1.71 10.87 -7.79
N ILE A 62 -2.82 11.34 -7.22
CA ILE A 62 -4.12 10.69 -7.25
C ILE A 62 -5.19 11.75 -7.51
N ARG A 63 -5.86 11.64 -8.67
CA ARG A 63 -6.70 12.70 -9.23
C ARG A 63 -5.91 14.01 -9.36
N ASP A 64 -6.34 15.07 -8.68
CA ASP A 64 -5.73 16.41 -8.73
C ASP A 64 -4.86 16.73 -7.51
N LYS A 65 -4.48 15.69 -6.73
CA LYS A 65 -3.64 15.83 -5.54
C LYS A 65 -2.33 15.10 -5.69
N GLU A 66 -1.26 15.76 -5.30
CA GLU A 66 0.06 15.19 -5.14
C GLU A 66 0.34 15.02 -3.64
N VAL A 67 0.86 13.86 -3.27
CA VAL A 67 1.16 13.46 -1.89
C VAL A 67 2.60 13.00 -1.84
N LEU A 68 3.37 13.52 -0.88
CA LEU A 68 4.73 13.06 -0.63
C LEU A 68 4.69 11.66 -0.02
N MET A 69 5.47 10.74 -0.59
CA MET A 69 5.72 9.44 0.00
C MET A 69 6.65 9.64 1.20
N SER A 70 6.24 9.20 2.37
CA SER A 70 7.12 9.17 3.53
C SER A 70 8.19 8.11 3.33
N GLU A 71 9.46 8.46 3.56
CA GLU A 71 10.49 7.46 3.74
C GLU A 71 10.32 6.85 5.14
N GLU A 72 9.97 5.57 5.18
CA GLU A 72 10.10 4.81 6.41
C GLU A 72 11.58 4.42 6.53
N VAL A 73 12.30 5.08 7.46
CA VAL A 73 13.68 4.70 7.78
C VAL A 73 13.61 3.39 8.57
N VAL A 74 13.63 2.27 7.85
CA VAL A 74 13.79 0.94 8.45
C VAL A 74 15.24 0.83 8.94
N SER A 75 15.47 1.23 10.19
CA SER A 75 16.76 1.07 10.87
C SER A 75 16.95 -0.37 11.33
N ASP A 76 17.14 -1.30 10.39
CA ASP A 76 17.59 -2.65 10.72
C ASP A 76 19.09 -2.78 10.44
N SER A 77 19.87 -2.21 11.36
CA SER A 77 21.28 -2.53 11.50
C SER A 77 21.45 -3.90 12.15
N LEU A 78 21.30 -4.99 11.39
CA LEU A 78 21.76 -6.30 11.86
C LEU A 78 23.28 -6.38 11.68
N ARG A 79 24.03 -6.09 12.76
CA ARG A 79 25.45 -6.42 12.85
C ARG A 79 25.58 -7.93 13.06
N VAL A 80 26.09 -8.63 12.05
CA VAL A 80 26.61 -9.99 12.22
C VAL A 80 28.08 -9.86 12.59
N ALA A 81 28.43 -10.39 13.78
CA ALA A 81 29.80 -10.64 14.22
C ALA A 81 30.26 -12.02 13.74
#